data_AF-A0A3D0UT47-F1
#
_entry.id   AF-A0A3D0UT47-F1
#
_cell.length_a   1.000
_cell.length_b   1.000
_cell.length_c   1.000
_cell.angle_alpha   90.00
_cell.angle_beta   90.00
_cell.angle_gamma   90.00
#
_symmetry.space_group_name_H-M   'P 1'
#
loop_
_entity.id
_entity.type
_entity.pdbx_description
1 polymer ?
#
loop_
_entity_poly.entity_id
_entity_poly.type
_entity_poly.pdbx_seq_one_letter_code
_entity_poly.pdbx_strand_id
1 'polypeptide(L)'
;MTLTIHTEEDSERQLKVTVEVPENQVQAQMRRTARDLARQVNIPGFRKGKVPYNILVQRVGEEALRADAVEEMLESVFVEALEEIEESPYRQPSIDDIEMKPLVLKITIPLEPIVKLGDYRAIRREIQPVEVTDEALEEALERVRSQHEILEPVDRPAEIGDLITVSGEGK
;
A
#
# COMPACT_ATOMS: atom_id res chain seq x y z
N MET A 1 24.69 -6.70 -3.10
CA MET A 1 24.89 -8.16 -3.01
C MET A 1 25.00 -8.71 -4.42
N THR A 2 25.14 -10.02 -4.65
CA THR A 2 24.89 -10.60 -6.00
C THR A 2 23.63 -11.44 -5.89
N LEU A 3 22.48 -10.83 -6.16
CA LEU A 3 21.20 -11.53 -6.27
C LEU A 3 21.09 -12.04 -7.70
N THR A 4 20.72 -13.32 -7.88
CA THR A 4 20.35 -13.80 -9.22
C THR A 4 18.88 -13.46 -9.39
N ILE A 5 18.60 -12.49 -10.25
CA ILE A 5 17.23 -12.05 -10.56
C ILE A 5 16.83 -12.59 -11.92
N HIS A 6 15.79 -13.42 -11.96
CA HIS A 6 15.13 -13.83 -13.20
C HIS A 6 13.81 -13.11 -13.35
N THR A 7 13.63 -12.42 -14.48
CA THR A 7 12.46 -11.61 -14.77
C THR A 7 11.69 -12.16 -15.98
N GLU A 8 10.40 -12.43 -15.80
CA GLU A 8 9.49 -12.86 -16.87
C GLU A 8 8.25 -11.97 -16.89
N GLU A 9 7.88 -11.45 -18.06
CA GLU A 9 6.66 -10.64 -18.24
C GLU A 9 5.48 -11.53 -18.62
N ASP A 10 4.38 -11.45 -17.87
CA ASP A 10 3.13 -12.16 -18.15
C ASP A 10 2.18 -11.33 -19.05
N SER A 11 1.24 -12.02 -19.69
CA SER A 11 0.12 -11.50 -20.49
C SER A 11 -0.73 -10.43 -19.80
N GLU A 12 -0.77 -10.41 -18.46
CA GLU A 12 -1.45 -9.40 -17.64
C GLU A 12 -0.57 -8.19 -17.27
N ARG A 13 0.60 -8.06 -17.91
CA ARG A 13 1.63 -7.05 -17.62
C ARG A 13 2.08 -7.10 -16.16
N GLN A 14 2.39 -8.31 -15.73
CA GLN A 14 2.97 -8.61 -14.42
C GLN A 14 4.39 -9.09 -14.63
N LEU A 15 5.30 -8.62 -13.79
CA LEU A 15 6.71 -9.00 -13.81
C LEU A 15 6.93 -10.04 -12.70
N LYS A 16 7.23 -11.28 -13.10
CA LYS A 16 7.59 -12.37 -12.18
C LYS A 16 9.08 -12.34 -11.95
N VAL A 17 9.46 -12.16 -10.70
CA VAL A 17 10.84 -11.98 -10.26
C VAL A 17 11.21 -13.14 -9.36
N THR A 18 12.20 -13.92 -9.76
CA THR A 18 12.79 -14.95 -8.89
C THR A 18 14.12 -14.44 -8.37
N VAL A 19 14.23 -14.28 -7.05
CA VAL A 19 15.42 -13.80 -6.37
C VAL A 19 16.08 -14.96 -5.64
N GLU A 20 17.25 -15.39 -6.11
CA GLU A 20 18.05 -16.40 -5.41
C GLU A 20 19.07 -15.72 -4.49
N VAL A 21 19.03 -16.08 -3.21
CA VAL A 21 19.96 -15.57 -2.21
C VAL A 21 21.12 -16.56 -2.02
N PRO A 22 22.38 -16.13 -2.20
CA PRO A 22 23.53 -17.01 -1.98
C PRO A 22 23.61 -17.56 -0.56
N GLU A 23 23.89 -18.87 -0.42
CA GLU A 23 23.92 -19.56 0.89
C GLU A 23 24.93 -18.95 1.88
N ASN A 24 26.05 -18.40 1.40
CA ASN A 24 27.01 -17.70 2.26
C ASN A 24 26.40 -16.50 2.99
N GLN A 25 25.41 -15.83 2.38
CA GLN A 25 24.69 -14.73 3.00
C GLN A 25 23.72 -15.21 4.06
N VAL A 26 22.95 -16.26 3.75
CA VAL A 26 22.05 -16.92 4.70
C VAL A 26 22.84 -17.37 5.94
N GLN A 27 24.00 -18.00 5.75
CA GLN A 27 24.88 -18.41 6.84
C GLN A 27 25.43 -17.22 7.65
N ALA A 28 25.72 -16.09 7.01
CA ALA A 28 26.16 -14.88 7.69
C ALA A 28 25.05 -14.30 8.57
N GLN A 29 23.80 -14.31 8.10
CA GLN A 29 22.66 -13.88 8.88
C GLN A 29 22.33 -14.85 10.02
N MET A 30 22.32 -16.17 9.77
CA MET A 30 22.10 -17.16 10.83
C MET A 30 23.07 -16.96 12.01
N ARG A 31 24.32 -16.57 11.75
CA ARG A 31 25.30 -16.22 12.80
C ARG A 31 25.00 -14.91 13.53
N ARG A 32 24.28 -13.97 12.91
CA ARG A 32 23.79 -12.73 13.54
C ARG A 32 22.59 -13.03 14.41
N THR A 33 21.56 -13.65 13.85
CA THR A 33 20.34 -14.08 14.55
C THR A 33 20.69 -14.97 15.75
N ALA A 34 21.65 -15.89 15.60
CA ALA A 34 22.15 -16.70 16.72
C ALA A 34 22.76 -15.86 17.86
N ARG A 35 23.48 -14.78 17.55
CA ARG A 35 24.05 -13.89 18.58
C ARG A 35 22.97 -13.14 19.34
N ASP A 36 21.90 -12.74 18.66
CA ASP A 36 20.79 -12.03 19.28
C ASP A 36 19.91 -12.98 20.11
N LEU A 37 19.62 -14.17 19.58
CA LEU A 37 18.93 -15.22 20.31
C LEU A 37 19.71 -15.67 21.56
N ALA A 38 21.04 -15.76 21.49
CA ALA A 38 21.89 -16.09 22.64
C ALA A 38 21.79 -15.06 23.79
N ARG A 39 21.32 -13.83 23.54
CA ARG A 39 21.07 -12.82 24.59
C ARG A 39 19.74 -13.07 25.29
N GLN A 40 18.77 -13.66 24.61
CA GLN A 40 17.43 -13.91 25.10
C GLN A 40 17.32 -15.26 25.84
N VAL A 41 18.00 -16.30 25.33
CA VAL A 41 17.90 -17.67 25.85
C VAL A 41 18.89 -17.92 26.99
N ASN A 42 18.43 -18.58 28.06
CA ASN A 42 19.28 -19.05 29.15
C ASN A 42 19.74 -20.49 28.87
N ILE A 43 21.03 -20.69 28.61
CA ILE A 43 21.62 -22.02 28.42
C ILE A 43 22.51 -22.36 29.63
N PRO A 44 22.23 -23.46 30.36
CA PRO A 44 23.05 -23.89 31.49
C PRO A 44 24.53 -24.03 31.10
N GLY A 45 25.43 -23.54 31.96
CA GLY A 45 26.88 -23.59 31.75
C GLY A 45 27.48 -22.42 30.95
N PHE A 46 26.66 -21.57 30.33
CA PHE A 46 27.14 -20.42 29.57
C PHE A 46 26.56 -19.10 30.09
N ARG A 47 27.40 -18.06 30.11
CA ARG A 47 26.94 -16.70 30.39
C ARG A 47 26.04 -16.22 29.23
N LYS A 48 24.92 -15.55 29.55
CA LYS A 48 24.01 -14.98 28.54
C LYS A 48 24.78 -14.19 27.47
N GLY A 49 24.45 -14.42 26.20
CA GLY A 49 25.08 -13.79 25.03
C GLY A 49 26.48 -14.31 24.67
N LYS A 50 27.04 -15.28 25.41
CA LYS A 50 28.37 -15.87 25.15
C LYS A 50 28.30 -17.36 24.84
N VAL A 51 27.14 -17.86 24.45
CA VAL A 51 26.98 -19.25 23.99
C VAL A 51 27.63 -19.39 22.61
N PRO A 52 28.50 -20.40 22.39
CA PRO A 52 29.03 -20.71 21.06
C PRO A 52 27.91 -21.09 20.07
N TYR A 53 28.08 -20.71 18.80
CA TYR A 53 27.11 -20.94 17.72
C TYR A 53 26.62 -22.40 17.65
N ASN A 54 27.55 -23.36 17.61
CA ASN A 54 27.22 -24.79 17.46
C ASN A 54 26.34 -25.32 18.60
N ILE A 55 26.56 -24.85 19.83
CA ILE A 55 25.77 -25.28 21.01
C ILE A 55 24.36 -24.68 20.97
N LEU A 56 24.25 -23.43 20.52
CA LEU A 56 22.95 -22.78 20.35
C LEU A 56 22.12 -23.49 19.26
N VAL A 57 22.74 -23.80 18.11
CA VAL A 57 22.10 -24.53 17.00
C VAL A 57 21.61 -25.90 17.47
N GLN A 58 22.43 -26.64 18.22
CA GLN A 58 22.02 -27.93 18.78
C GLN A 58 20.81 -27.82 19.72
N ARG A 59 20.66 -26.70 20.43
CA ARG A 59 19.59 -26.50 21.42
C ARG A 59 18.28 -26.01 20.81
N VAL A 60 18.37 -25.11 19.83
CA VAL A 60 17.25 -24.41 19.18
C VAL A 60 16.77 -25.18 17.94
N GLY A 61 17.68 -25.88 17.27
CA GLY A 61 17.43 -26.51 15.98
C GLY A 61 17.89 -25.61 14.83
N GLU A 62 18.55 -26.21 13.84
CA GLU A 62 19.08 -25.49 12.68
C GLU A 62 17.96 -24.90 11.80
N GLU A 63 16.83 -25.59 11.69
CA GLU A 63 15.69 -25.14 10.87
C GLU A 63 14.97 -23.94 11.48
N ALA A 64 14.76 -23.94 12.80
CA ALA A 64 14.16 -22.81 13.51
C ALA A 64 15.05 -21.56 13.38
N LEU A 65 16.36 -21.72 13.62
CA LEU A 65 17.31 -20.61 13.48
C LEU A 65 17.37 -20.10 12.03
N ARG A 66 17.26 -20.99 11.04
CA ARG A 66 17.22 -20.60 9.63
C ARG A 66 15.94 -19.83 9.31
N ALA A 67 14.78 -20.27 9.80
CA ALA A 67 13.51 -19.58 9.61
C ALA A 67 13.56 -18.15 10.17
N ASP A 68 14.03 -17.98 11.42
CA ASP A 68 14.20 -16.67 12.05
C ASP A 68 15.16 -15.77 11.24
N ALA A 69 16.28 -16.33 10.79
CA ALA A 69 17.26 -15.59 9.99
C ALA A 69 16.70 -15.19 8.61
N VAL A 70 15.90 -16.04 7.98
CA VAL A 70 15.22 -15.72 6.72
C VAL A 70 14.20 -14.62 6.96
N GLU A 71 13.38 -14.71 8.00
CA GLU A 71 12.37 -13.69 8.34
C GLU A 71 12.99 -12.29 8.51
N GLU A 72 14.12 -12.19 9.21
CA GLU A 72 14.88 -10.93 9.35
C GLU A 72 15.47 -10.44 8.02
N MET A 73 15.79 -11.33 7.08
CA MET A 73 16.33 -10.99 5.76
C MET A 73 15.26 -10.65 4.73
N LEU A 74 14.03 -11.16 4.88
CA LEU A 74 13.00 -11.04 3.84
C LEU A 74 12.76 -9.57 3.45
N GLU A 75 12.65 -8.68 4.44
CA GLU A 75 12.42 -7.26 4.18
C GLU A 75 13.59 -6.61 3.42
N SER A 76 14.83 -6.88 3.84
CA SER A 76 16.01 -6.29 3.20
C SER A 76 16.24 -6.83 1.79
N VAL A 77 16.09 -8.14 1.59
CA VAL A 77 16.21 -8.77 0.26
C VAL A 77 15.10 -8.30 -0.67
N PHE A 78 13.88 -8.13 -0.17
CA PHE A 78 12.76 -7.61 -0.96
C PHE A 78 12.99 -6.17 -1.40
N VAL A 79 13.46 -5.30 -0.50
CA VAL A 79 13.78 -3.90 -0.84
C VAL A 79 14.93 -3.83 -1.84
N GLU A 80 16.02 -4.56 -1.62
CA GLU A 80 17.16 -4.61 -2.57
C GLU A 80 16.72 -5.14 -3.95
N ALA A 81 15.88 -6.17 -3.99
CA ALA A 81 15.35 -6.70 -5.24
C ALA A 81 14.48 -5.68 -5.99
N LEU A 82 13.70 -4.86 -5.29
CA LEU A 82 12.94 -3.77 -5.90
C LEU A 82 13.84 -2.63 -6.39
N GLU A 83 14.95 -2.34 -5.69
CA GLU A 83 15.90 -1.31 -6.12
C GLU A 83 16.70 -1.72 -7.37
N GLU A 84 16.99 -3.01 -7.54
CA GLU A 84 17.64 -3.52 -8.75
C GLU A 84 16.71 -3.55 -9.98
N ILE A 85 15.38 -3.46 -9.77
CA ILE A 85 14.39 -3.41 -10.84
C ILE A 85 14.08 -1.95 -11.17
N GLU A 86 14.43 -1.52 -12.38
CA GLU A 86 14.21 -0.14 -12.84
C GLU A 86 12.73 0.23 -13.06
N GLU A 87 11.83 -0.77 -13.02
CA GLU A 87 10.41 -0.58 -13.28
C GLU A 87 9.62 -0.20 -12.02
N SER A 88 8.83 0.87 -12.11
CA SER A 88 7.98 1.30 -11.00
C SER A 88 6.76 0.39 -10.86
N PRO A 89 6.53 -0.21 -9.68
CA PRO A 89 5.32 -0.99 -9.44
C PRO A 89 4.07 -0.12 -9.47
N TYR A 90 3.00 -0.60 -10.11
CA TYR A 90 1.68 0.06 -10.12
C TYR A 90 0.90 -0.17 -8.82
N ARG A 91 1.11 -1.33 -8.19
CA ARG A 91 0.60 -1.67 -6.85
C ARG A 91 1.69 -2.32 -6.04
N GLN A 92 1.45 -2.43 -4.73
CA GLN A 92 2.30 -3.19 -3.84
C GLN A 92 2.55 -4.60 -4.40
N PRO A 93 3.82 -5.00 -4.57
CA PRO A 93 4.16 -6.35 -5.04
C PRO A 93 3.72 -7.41 -4.05
N SER A 94 3.44 -8.62 -4.55
CA SER A 94 3.16 -9.79 -3.73
C SER A 94 4.33 -10.76 -3.71
N ILE A 95 4.57 -11.39 -2.57
CA ILE A 95 5.44 -12.56 -2.47
C ILE A 95 4.54 -13.78 -2.63
N ASP A 96 4.78 -14.56 -3.67
CA ASP A 96 3.94 -15.71 -4.00
C ASP A 96 4.44 -16.99 -3.32
N ASP A 97 5.76 -17.11 -3.17
CA ASP A 97 6.40 -18.30 -2.61
C ASP A 97 7.78 -17.97 -2.04
N ILE A 98 8.18 -18.71 -1.01
CA ILE A 98 9.49 -18.61 -0.35
C ILE A 98 10.02 -20.03 -0.13
N GLU A 99 11.04 -20.38 -0.90
CA GLU A 99 11.78 -21.64 -0.69
C GLU A 99 12.92 -21.39 0.30
N MET A 100 13.07 -22.24 1.31
CA MET A 100 14.00 -22.00 2.41
C MET A 100 15.40 -22.60 2.15
N LYS A 101 15.53 -23.61 1.27
CA LYS A 101 16.77 -24.37 1.01
C LYS A 101 16.80 -24.86 -0.46
N PRO A 102 17.48 -24.17 -1.41
CA PRO A 102 18.13 -22.86 -1.28
C PRO A 102 17.13 -21.74 -1.01
N LEU A 103 17.60 -20.58 -0.52
CA LEU A 103 16.71 -19.43 -0.26
C LEU A 103 16.34 -18.77 -1.59
N VAL A 104 15.09 -18.96 -2.02
CA VAL A 104 14.54 -18.41 -3.26
C VAL A 104 13.23 -17.71 -2.98
N LEU A 105 13.11 -16.44 -3.39
CA LEU A 105 11.87 -15.67 -3.27
C LEU A 105 11.24 -15.52 -4.65
N LYS A 106 9.95 -15.84 -4.78
CA LYS A 106 9.16 -15.57 -5.97
C LYS A 106 8.26 -14.37 -5.70
N ILE A 107 8.47 -13.29 -6.44
CA ILE A 107 7.78 -12.02 -6.27
C ILE A 107 7.04 -11.69 -7.57
N THR A 108 5.77 -11.31 -7.47
CA THR A 108 5.00 -10.78 -8.60
C THR A 108 4.84 -9.27 -8.44
N ILE A 109 5.34 -8.53 -9.42
CA ILE A 109 5.28 -7.07 -9.48
C ILE A 109 4.29 -6.66 -10.57
N PRO A 110 3.13 -6.09 -10.22
CA PRO A 110 2.20 -5.56 -11.20
C PRO A 110 2.74 -4.26 -11.79
N LEU A 111 2.89 -4.21 -13.10
CA LEU A 111 3.36 -3.01 -13.80
C LEU A 111 2.18 -2.11 -14.18
N GLU A 112 2.46 -0.84 -14.44
CA GLU A 112 1.45 0.09 -14.98
C GLU A 112 0.90 -0.50 -16.29
N PRO A 113 -0.38 -0.36 -16.66
CA PRO A 113 -0.88 -0.83 -17.97
C PRO A 113 -0.50 0.09 -19.13
N ILE A 114 -0.16 -0.45 -20.31
CA ILE A 114 0.06 0.36 -21.53
C ILE A 114 -1.31 0.54 -22.15
N VAL A 115 -1.86 1.75 -22.05
CA VAL A 115 -3.11 2.09 -22.71
C VAL A 115 -2.80 2.66 -24.10
N LYS A 116 -3.14 1.90 -25.14
CA LYS A 116 -3.14 2.40 -26.52
C LYS A 116 -4.53 2.95 -26.83
N LEU A 117 -4.68 4.26 -26.79
CA LEU A 117 -5.93 4.90 -27.21
C LEU A 117 -6.17 4.60 -28.70
N GLY A 118 -7.36 4.09 -29.01
CA GLY A 118 -7.83 3.97 -30.39
C GLY A 118 -8.19 5.34 -30.99
N ASP A 119 -8.96 5.33 -32.07
CA ASP A 119 -9.47 6.57 -32.68
C ASP A 119 -10.62 7.17 -31.86
N TYR A 120 -10.29 7.74 -30.71
CA TYR A 120 -11.24 8.44 -29.84
C TYR A 120 -11.87 9.66 -30.53
N ARG A 121 -11.24 10.18 -31.60
CA ARG A 121 -11.75 11.30 -32.39
C ARG A 121 -12.82 10.87 -33.39
N ALA A 122 -12.99 9.58 -33.67
CA ALA A 122 -14.13 9.07 -34.43
C ALA A 122 -15.44 9.13 -33.62
N ILE A 123 -15.36 9.22 -32.29
CA ILE A 123 -16.54 9.30 -31.42
C ILE A 123 -17.17 10.69 -31.59
N ARG A 124 -18.32 10.74 -32.25
CA ARG A 124 -19.17 11.93 -32.35
C ARG A 124 -20.32 11.78 -31.36
N ARG A 125 -20.46 12.72 -30.44
CA ARG A 125 -21.61 12.85 -29.56
C ARG A 125 -22.30 14.15 -29.91
N GLU A 126 -23.59 14.08 -30.22
CA GLU A 126 -24.40 15.28 -30.39
C GLU A 126 -24.49 15.98 -29.03
N ILE A 127 -23.93 17.18 -28.95
CA ILE A 127 -24.07 18.05 -27.79
C ILE A 127 -25.40 18.77 -27.99
N GLN A 128 -26.37 18.51 -27.12
CA GLN A 128 -27.58 19.31 -27.11
C GLN A 128 -27.22 20.72 -26.67
N PRO A 129 -27.58 21.75 -27.46
CA PRO A 129 -27.38 23.13 -27.05
C PRO A 129 -28.19 23.36 -25.78
N VAL A 130 -27.53 23.85 -24.74
CA VAL A 130 -28.22 24.28 -23.52
C VAL A 130 -28.76 25.68 -23.81
N GLU A 131 -30.08 25.79 -23.97
CA GLU A 131 -30.74 27.08 -24.05
C GLU A 131 -30.96 27.62 -22.63
N VAL A 132 -30.44 28.82 -22.37
CA VAL A 132 -30.73 29.54 -21.12
C VAL A 132 -32.02 30.31 -21.36
N THR A 133 -33.09 29.91 -20.69
CA THR A 133 -34.37 30.62 -20.73
C THR A 133 -34.35 31.84 -19.81
N ASP A 134 -35.15 32.85 -20.14
CA ASP A 134 -35.33 34.02 -19.27
C ASP A 134 -35.89 33.63 -17.89
N GLU A 135 -36.73 32.60 -17.83
CA GLU A 135 -37.26 32.04 -16.59
C GLU A 135 -36.15 31.47 -15.68
N ALA A 136 -35.20 30.72 -16.25
CA ALA A 136 -34.06 30.17 -15.51
C ALA A 136 -33.11 31.28 -15.02
N LEU A 137 -33.00 32.37 -15.78
CA LEU A 137 -32.26 33.56 -15.39
C LEU A 137 -32.95 34.27 -14.21
N GLU A 138 -34.26 34.46 -14.27
CA GLU A 138 -35.05 35.10 -13.22
C GLU A 138 -35.03 34.29 -11.92
N GLU A 139 -35.18 32.97 -12.00
CA GLU A 139 -35.05 32.08 -10.84
C GLU A 139 -33.65 32.16 -10.21
N ALA A 140 -32.60 32.20 -11.03
CA ALA A 140 -31.23 32.35 -10.56
C ALA A 140 -31.00 33.70 -9.86
N LEU A 141 -31.56 34.78 -10.42
CA LEU A 141 -31.49 36.12 -9.82
C LEU A 141 -32.24 36.18 -8.49
N GLU A 142 -33.44 35.61 -8.43
CA GLU A 142 -34.24 35.61 -7.20
C GLU A 142 -33.57 34.80 -6.09
N ARG A 143 -32.95 33.66 -6.44
CA ARG A 143 -32.14 32.88 -5.49
C ARG A 143 -30.94 33.66 -4.96
N VAL A 144 -30.33 34.53 -5.76
CA VAL A 144 -29.22 35.39 -5.29
C VAL A 144 -29.74 36.49 -4.38
N ARG A 145 -30.91 37.08 -4.71
CA ARG A 145 -31.55 38.10 -3.89
C ARG A 145 -31.96 37.55 -2.53
N SER A 146 -32.57 36.36 -2.49
CA SER A 146 -33.00 35.74 -1.23
C SER A 146 -31.85 35.42 -0.28
N GLN A 147 -30.69 35.03 -0.83
CA GLN A 147 -29.47 34.84 -0.03
C GLN A 147 -28.91 36.14 0.58
N HIS A 148 -29.23 37.31 0.00
CA HIS A 148 -28.76 38.61 0.47
C HIS A 148 -29.90 39.45 1.08
N GLU A 149 -30.99 38.81 1.48
CA GLU A 149 -32.10 39.49 2.16
C GLU A 149 -31.65 40.07 3.51
N ILE A 150 -32.09 41.31 3.77
CA ILE A 150 -31.91 41.96 5.06
C ILE A 150 -33.19 41.70 5.87
N LEU A 151 -33.05 41.00 6.99
CA LEU A 151 -34.15 40.70 7.88
C LEU A 151 -34.27 41.77 8.96
N GLU A 152 -35.45 42.37 9.07
CA GLU A 152 -35.78 43.32 10.15
C GLU A 152 -36.75 42.68 11.13
N PRO A 153 -36.55 42.84 12.46
CA PRO A 153 -37.47 42.32 13.46
C PRO A 153 -38.79 43.10 13.44
N VAL A 154 -39.91 42.38 13.40
CA VAL A 154 -41.27 42.96 13.42
C VAL A 154 -42.10 42.34 14.53
N ASP A 155 -42.82 43.18 15.29
CA ASP A 155 -43.76 42.77 16.34
C ASP A 155 -45.21 42.77 15.81
N ARG A 156 -45.52 41.78 14.99
CA ARG A 156 -46.86 41.52 14.42
C ARG A 156 -47.09 40.01 14.30
N PRO A 157 -48.35 39.54 14.14
CA PRO A 157 -48.60 38.15 13.79
C PRO A 157 -47.83 37.75 12.52
N ALA A 158 -47.26 36.54 12.52
CA ALA A 158 -46.45 36.05 11.40
C ALA A 158 -47.27 35.89 10.12
N GLU A 159 -46.71 36.34 8.99
CA GLU A 159 -47.31 36.26 7.66
C GLU A 159 -46.44 35.45 6.69
N ILE A 160 -47.03 35.07 5.54
CA ILE A 160 -46.32 34.33 4.49
C ILE A 160 -45.19 35.23 3.95
N GLY A 161 -43.95 34.74 4.04
CA GLY A 161 -42.75 35.48 3.67
C GLY A 161 -41.89 35.93 4.86
N ASP A 162 -42.40 35.85 6.09
CA ASP A 162 -41.61 36.14 7.28
C ASP A 162 -40.67 34.96 7.63
N LEU A 163 -39.43 35.27 8.05
CA LEU A 163 -38.50 34.27 8.57
C LEU A 163 -38.71 34.06 10.07
N ILE A 164 -39.15 32.87 10.46
CA ILE A 164 -39.41 32.51 11.86
C ILE A 164 -38.28 31.62 12.38
N THR A 165 -37.60 32.06 13.44
CA THR A 165 -36.65 31.21 14.17
C THR A 165 -37.39 30.50 15.30
N VAL A 166 -37.56 29.18 15.18
CA VAL A 166 -38.19 28.35 16.21
C VAL A 166 -37.14 27.43 16.83
N SER A 167 -37.11 27.36 18.16
CA SER A 167 -36.30 26.39 18.91
C SER A 167 -37.23 25.45 19.67
N GLY A 168 -36.97 24.14 19.60
CA GLY A 168 -37.73 23.12 20.31
C GLY A 168 -36.84 21.98 20.78
N GLU A 169 -37.22 21.35 21.90
CA GLU A 169 -36.58 20.13 22.42
C GLU A 169 -37.51 18.93 22.17
N GLY A 170 -37.01 17.92 21.46
CA GLY A 170 -37.72 16.66 21.26
C GLY A 170 -37.60 15.75 22.49
N LYS A 171 -38.68 15.03 22.81
CA LYS A 171 -38.65 13.90 23.77
C LYS A 171 -38.31 12.60 23.06
#